data_AF-T1J9Q2-F1
#
_entry.id   AF-T1J9Q2-F1
#
_cell.length_a   1.000
_cell.length_b   1.000
_cell.length_c   1.000
_cell.angle_alpha   90.00
_cell.angle_beta   90.00
_cell.angle_gamma   90.00
#
_symmetry.space_group_name_H-M   'P 1'
#
loop_
_entity.id
_entity.type
_entity.pdbx_description
1 polymer ?
#
loop_
_entity_poly.entity_id
_entity_poly.type
_entity_poly.pdbx_seq_one_letter_code
_entity_poly.pdbx_strand_id
1 'polypeptide(L)'
;MKTIFLVVVVAIAAMVMAGPVVKRQAATTYALPDSAALIVGSITSSFSCEGQIYGYYADVANDCKIFHVCVPAPDGGKPQIFSFFCGNQTVFDQEHLVCANVGSASPCDQAPTLYSVNQNFGIID
;
A
#
# COMPACT_ATOMS: atom_id res chain seq x y z
N MET A 1 -3.06 -52.97 24.15
CA MET A 1 -3.44 -52.87 22.72
C MET A 1 -4.55 -51.84 22.48
N LYS A 2 -5.72 -51.93 23.13
CA LYS A 2 -6.81 -50.94 23.01
C LYS A 2 -6.40 -49.50 23.35
N THR A 3 -5.65 -49.31 24.44
CA THR A 3 -5.17 -47.98 24.89
C THR A 3 -4.20 -47.36 23.89
N ILE A 4 -3.28 -48.16 23.34
CA ILE A 4 -2.31 -47.71 22.32
C ILE A 4 -3.05 -47.33 21.04
N PHE A 5 -4.02 -48.13 20.61
CA PHE A 5 -4.83 -47.85 19.43
C PHE A 5 -5.62 -46.54 19.59
N LEU A 6 -6.19 -46.29 20.77
CA LEU A 6 -6.92 -45.06 21.08
C LEU A 6 -6.00 -43.83 21.05
N VAL A 7 -4.80 -43.93 21.64
CA VAL A 7 -3.82 -42.84 21.63
C VAL A 7 -3.35 -42.51 20.22
N VAL A 8 -3.11 -43.53 19.39
CA VAL A 8 -2.70 -43.34 17.99
C VAL A 8 -3.82 -42.69 17.16
N VAL A 9 -5.06 -43.13 17.33
CA VAL A 9 -6.22 -42.54 16.63
C VAL A 9 -6.44 -41.08 17.05
N VAL A 10 -6.32 -40.76 18.34
CA VAL A 10 -6.47 -39.38 18.83
C VAL A 10 -5.31 -38.50 18.33
N ALA A 11 -4.08 -39.00 18.31
CA ALA A 11 -2.92 -38.26 17.80
C ALA A 11 -3.03 -37.98 16.30
N ILE A 12 -3.47 -38.96 15.51
CA ILE A 12 -3.70 -38.80 14.07
C ILE A 12 -4.85 -37.81 13.82
N ALA A 13 -5.95 -37.90 14.56
CA ALA A 13 -7.07 -36.96 14.45
C ALA A 13 -6.64 -35.52 14.77
N ALA A 14 -5.81 -35.31 15.81
CA ALA A 14 -5.28 -34.00 16.15
C ALA A 14 -4.39 -33.40 15.05
N MET A 15 -3.58 -34.22 14.37
CA MET A 15 -2.74 -33.78 13.25
C MET A 15 -3.55 -33.41 12.00
N VAL A 16 -4.68 -34.09 11.74
CA VAL A 16 -5.57 -33.77 10.60
C VAL A 16 -6.27 -32.42 10.80
N MET A 17 -6.56 -32.04 12.06
CA MET A 17 -7.22 -30.77 12.39
C MET A 17 -6.25 -29.58 12.45
N ALA A 18 -4.93 -29.83 12.48
CA ALA A 18 -3.88 -28.82 12.48
C ALA A 18 -3.31 -28.60 11.06
N GLY A 19 -4.19 -28.50 10.07
CA GLY A 19 -3.80 -28.07 8.72
C GLY A 19 -3.13 -26.68 8.75
N PRO A 20 -2.32 -26.33 7.75
CA PRO A 20 -1.71 -25.01 7.69
C PRO A 20 -2.81 -23.96 7.62
N VAL A 21 -2.92 -23.10 8.64
CA VAL A 21 -3.69 -21.87 8.54
C VAL A 21 -2.97 -21.02 7.49
N VAL A 22 -3.44 -21.09 6.24
CA VAL A 22 -3.10 -20.11 5.22
C VAL A 22 -3.68 -18.80 5.73
N LYS A 23 -2.86 -18.03 6.46
CA LYS A 23 -3.17 -16.62 6.66
C LYS A 23 -3.38 -16.10 5.25
N ARG A 24 -4.61 -15.67 4.93
CA ARG A 24 -4.81 -14.80 3.77
C ARG A 24 -3.89 -13.62 4.06
N GLN A 25 -2.70 -13.65 3.48
CA GLN A 25 -1.94 -12.45 3.29
C GLN A 25 -2.88 -11.65 2.41
N ALA A 26 -3.61 -10.72 3.02
CA ALA A 26 -4.17 -9.62 2.29
C ALA A 26 -2.92 -8.97 1.68
N ALA A 27 -2.53 -9.47 0.51
CA ALA A 27 -1.54 -8.83 -0.30
C ALA A 27 -2.07 -7.42 -0.46
N THR A 28 -1.25 -6.45 -0.08
CA THR A 28 -1.49 -5.02 -0.16
C THR A 28 -1.56 -4.61 -1.64
N THR A 29 -2.44 -5.24 -2.41
CA THR A 29 -2.80 -4.80 -3.73
C THR A 29 -3.48 -3.45 -3.52
N TYR A 30 -2.89 -2.42 -4.10
CA TYR A 30 -3.48 -1.09 -4.08
C TYR A 30 -4.96 -1.18 -4.47
N ALA A 31 -5.84 -0.64 -3.64
CA ALA A 31 -7.27 -0.61 -3.92
C ALA A 31 -7.55 0.48 -4.96
N LEU A 32 -7.31 0.16 -6.23
CA LEU A 32 -7.56 1.03 -7.37
C LEU A 32 -8.86 0.63 -8.07
N PRO A 33 -9.49 1.53 -8.84
CA PRO A 33 -10.63 1.20 -9.68
C PRO A 33 -10.32 0.03 -10.63
N ASP A 34 -11.36 -0.75 -10.96
CA ASP A 34 -11.24 -1.80 -11.96
C ASP A 34 -10.66 -1.24 -13.26
N SER A 35 -9.74 -2.01 -13.86
CA SER A 35 -9.05 -1.63 -15.10
C SER A 35 -8.07 -0.46 -15.01
N ALA A 36 -7.64 -0.02 -13.82
CA ALA A 36 -6.58 0.99 -13.67
C ALA A 36 -5.29 0.64 -14.44
N ALA A 37 -4.99 -0.66 -14.59
CA ALA A 37 -3.86 -1.15 -15.39
C ALA A 37 -3.92 -0.76 -16.88
N LEU A 38 -5.10 -0.46 -17.44
CA LEU A 38 -5.22 0.04 -18.82
C LEU A 38 -4.65 1.46 -18.98
N ILE A 39 -4.62 2.23 -17.89
CA ILE A 39 -4.16 3.62 -17.88
C ILE A 39 -2.72 3.69 -17.37
N VAL A 40 -2.42 2.98 -16.27
CA VAL A 40 -1.11 3.02 -15.61
C VAL A 40 -0.10 2.09 -16.28
N GLY A 41 -0.57 0.97 -16.84
CA GLY A 41 0.27 -0.13 -17.31
C GLY A 41 0.46 -1.19 -16.22
N SER A 42 1.65 -1.80 -16.18
CA SER A 42 2.01 -2.78 -15.14
C SER A 42 2.13 -2.07 -13.79
N ILE A 43 1.36 -2.53 -12.80
CA ILE A 43 1.32 -1.93 -11.46
C ILE A 43 2.22 -2.72 -10.51
N THR A 44 3.15 -2.01 -9.87
CA THR A 44 4.03 -2.53 -8.82
C THR A 44 3.52 -2.10 -7.45
N SER A 45 3.09 -3.04 -6.60
CA SER A 45 2.56 -2.73 -5.26
C SER A 45 3.63 -2.83 -4.17
N SER A 46 4.56 -1.87 -4.12
CA SER A 46 5.68 -1.87 -3.15
C SER A 46 5.68 -0.70 -2.15
N PHE A 47 4.85 0.33 -2.36
CA PHE A 47 4.76 1.47 -1.46
C PHE A 47 4.11 1.09 -0.12
N SER A 48 4.55 1.73 0.97
CA SER A 48 4.01 1.57 2.32
C SER A 48 3.90 2.91 3.03
N CYS A 49 2.82 3.10 3.78
CA CYS A 49 2.64 4.24 4.69
C CYS A 49 3.37 4.07 6.02
N GLU A 50 4.09 2.97 6.24
CA GLU A 50 4.86 2.75 7.46
C GLU A 50 5.97 3.80 7.61
N GLY A 51 6.00 4.46 8.77
CA GLY A 51 6.94 5.56 9.04
C GLY A 51 6.58 6.90 8.37
N GLN A 52 5.50 6.95 7.58
CA GLN A 52 5.02 8.16 6.94
C GLN A 52 4.02 8.91 7.84
N ILE A 53 4.06 10.25 7.79
CA ILE A 53 3.06 11.10 8.43
C ILE A 53 1.78 11.16 7.59
N TYR A 54 0.77 11.89 8.06
CA TYR A 54 -0.36 12.23 7.20
C TYR A 54 0.14 13.01 5.99
N GLY A 55 -0.23 12.57 4.79
CA GLY A 55 0.24 13.21 3.58
C GLY A 55 -0.01 12.43 2.30
N TYR A 56 0.46 13.01 1.21
CA TYR A 56 0.34 12.52 -0.15
C TYR A 56 1.74 12.16 -0.65
N TYR A 57 1.85 10.99 -1.27
CA TYR A 57 3.12 10.35 -1.58
C TYR A 57 3.11 9.81 -3.01
N ALA A 58 4.05 10.29 -3.82
CA ALA A 58 4.24 9.82 -5.18
C ALA A 58 4.76 8.38 -5.19
N ASP A 59 4.20 7.53 -6.04
CA ASP A 59 4.70 6.16 -6.21
C ASP A 59 5.75 6.10 -7.33
N VAL A 60 7.01 6.22 -6.95
CA VAL A 60 8.15 6.14 -7.87
C VAL A 60 8.24 4.78 -8.57
N ALA A 61 7.75 3.70 -7.93
CA ALA A 61 7.77 2.36 -8.55
C ALA A 61 6.76 2.23 -9.71
N ASN A 62 5.86 3.20 -9.87
CA ASN A 62 4.87 3.28 -10.93
C ASN A 62 4.99 4.59 -11.73
N ASP A 63 6.21 5.12 -11.89
CA ASP A 63 6.51 6.36 -12.63
C ASP A 63 5.69 7.57 -12.16
N CYS A 64 5.31 7.63 -10.88
CA CYS A 64 4.44 8.65 -10.30
C CYS A 64 3.06 8.76 -10.97
N LYS A 65 2.66 7.77 -11.79
CA LYS A 65 1.29 7.67 -12.32
C LYS A 65 0.30 7.27 -11.23
N ILE A 66 0.80 6.67 -10.15
CA ILE A 66 0.07 6.37 -8.92
C ILE A 66 0.60 7.28 -7.80
N PHE A 67 -0.29 7.69 -6.91
CA PHE A 67 0.07 8.30 -5.64
C PHE A 67 -0.79 7.73 -4.50
N HIS A 68 -0.32 7.92 -3.29
CA HIS A 68 -0.93 7.38 -2.08
C HIS A 68 -1.22 8.49 -1.08
N VAL A 69 -2.36 8.38 -0.40
CA VAL A 69 -2.65 9.16 0.79
C VAL A 69 -2.46 8.26 2.00
N CYS A 70 -1.56 8.66 2.89
CA CYS A 70 -1.30 7.99 4.15
C CYS A 70 -2.09 8.66 5.27
N VAL A 71 -2.82 7.86 6.05
CA VAL A 71 -3.53 8.33 7.23
C VAL A 71 -3.04 7.53 8.43
N PRO A 72 -2.24 8.14 9.33
CA PRO A 72 -1.77 7.48 10.55
C PRO A 72 -2.94 7.00 11.42
N ALA A 73 -2.78 5.84 12.05
CA ALA A 73 -3.76 5.36 13.01
C ALA A 73 -3.68 6.18 14.31
N PRO A 74 -4.81 6.60 14.91
CA PRO A 74 -4.81 7.42 16.12
C PRO A 74 -4.11 6.77 17.33
N ASP A 75 -4.07 5.44 17.36
CA ASP A 75 -3.55 4.60 18.45
C ASP A 75 -2.15 4.05 18.15
N GLY A 76 -1.47 4.53 17.11
CA GLY A 76 -0.18 3.98 16.66
C GLY A 76 -0.30 2.61 16.00
N GLY A 77 -1.52 2.19 15.66
CA GLY A 77 -1.77 1.01 14.84
C GLY A 77 -1.30 1.16 13.39
N LYS A 78 -1.71 0.22 12.52
CA LYS A 78 -1.32 0.25 11.11
C LYS A 78 -1.93 1.47 10.40
N PRO A 79 -1.13 2.28 9.69
CA PRO A 79 -1.66 3.40 8.93
C PRO A 79 -2.58 2.90 7.82
N GLN A 80 -3.62 3.67 7.54
CA GLN A 80 -4.47 3.45 6.37
C GLN A 80 -3.78 4.02 5.14
N ILE A 81 -3.91 3.31 4.02
CA ILE A 81 -3.41 3.72 2.71
C ILE A 81 -4.58 3.83 1.74
N PHE A 82 -4.65 4.95 1.02
CA PHE A 82 -5.56 5.14 -0.10
C PHE A 82 -4.73 5.36 -1.35
N SER A 83 -4.95 4.57 -2.40
CA SER A 83 -4.18 4.65 -3.64
C SER A 83 -5.03 5.25 -4.76
N PHE A 84 -4.42 6.10 -5.56
CA PHE A 84 -5.05 6.78 -6.68
C PHE A 84 -4.11 6.76 -7.88
N PHE A 85 -4.66 6.84 -9.09
CA PHE A 85 -3.86 7.09 -10.29
C PHE A 85 -4.20 8.46 -10.88
N CYS A 86 -3.22 9.10 -11.49
CA CYS A 86 -3.41 10.36 -12.21
C CYS A 86 -4.08 10.10 -13.57
N GLY A 87 -5.17 10.82 -13.85
CA GLY A 87 -5.90 10.73 -15.12
C GLY A 87 -5.18 11.46 -16.27
N ASN A 88 -5.72 11.30 -17.49
CA ASN A 88 -5.28 12.06 -18.67
C ASN A 88 -3.76 12.00 -18.96
N GLN A 89 -3.11 10.87 -18.65
CA GLN A 89 -1.67 10.65 -18.86
C GLN A 89 -0.77 11.65 -18.10
N THR A 90 -1.26 12.18 -16.97
CA THR A 90 -0.48 13.03 -16.07
C THR A 90 0.27 12.21 -15.03
N VAL A 91 1.20 12.84 -14.31
CA VAL A 91 1.95 12.25 -13.20
C VAL A 91 1.78 13.10 -11.94
N PHE A 92 1.88 12.48 -10.78
CA PHE A 92 1.76 13.15 -9.50
C PHE A 92 3.02 13.98 -9.23
N ASP A 93 2.84 15.29 -9.12
CA ASP A 93 3.85 16.23 -8.68
C ASP A 93 3.86 16.27 -7.15
N GLN A 94 4.93 15.72 -6.57
CA GLN A 94 5.10 15.63 -5.13
C GLN A 94 5.30 16.99 -4.45
N GLU A 95 5.82 18.00 -5.14
CA GLU A 95 6.06 19.32 -4.56
C GLU A 95 4.74 20.08 -4.38
N HIS A 96 3.90 20.03 -5.41
CA HIS A 96 2.65 20.77 -5.48
C HIS A 96 1.42 19.94 -5.07
N LEU A 97 1.61 18.64 -4.81
CA LEU A 97 0.58 17.68 -4.39
C LEU A 97 -0.61 17.59 -5.38
N VAL A 98 -0.32 17.64 -6.67
CA VAL A 98 -1.32 17.61 -7.75
C VAL A 98 -0.87 16.70 -8.90
N CYS A 99 -1.82 16.19 -9.68
CA CYS A 99 -1.49 15.57 -10.96
C CYS A 99 -1.19 16.66 -12.00
N ALA A 100 0.01 16.65 -12.57
CA ALA A 100 0.46 17.63 -13.54
C ALA A 100 0.99 16.95 -14.82
N ASN A 101 1.09 17.73 -15.90
CA ASN A 101 1.71 17.23 -17.13
C ASN A 101 3.19 16.89 -16.86
N VAL A 102 3.69 15.84 -17.51
CA VAL A 102 5.05 15.32 -17.28
C VAL A 102 6.13 16.40 -17.41
N GLY A 103 5.97 17.37 -18.32
CA GLY A 103 6.94 18.45 -18.52
C GLY A 103 6.86 19.59 -17.50
N SER A 104 5.80 19.66 -16.70
CA SER A 104 5.61 20.68 -15.65
C SER A 104 5.75 20.13 -14.23
N ALA A 105 5.60 18.82 -14.06
CA ALA A 105 5.77 18.16 -12.77
C ALA A 105 7.24 18.12 -12.38
N SER A 106 7.51 18.22 -11.07
CA SER A 106 8.85 17.96 -10.53
C SER A 106 9.30 16.52 -10.85
N PRO A 107 10.62 16.24 -11.05
CA PRO A 107 11.10 14.92 -11.44
C PRO A 107 10.65 13.80 -10.49
N CYS A 108 10.05 12.76 -11.04
CA CYS A 108 9.42 11.69 -10.26
C CYS A 108 10.42 10.95 -9.35
N ASP A 109 11.64 10.71 -9.82
CA ASP A 109 12.72 10.07 -9.06
C ASP A 109 13.16 10.90 -7.85
N GLN A 110 12.93 12.22 -7.88
CA GLN A 110 13.24 13.14 -6.80
C GLN A 110 12.08 13.31 -5.81
N ALA A 111 10.90 12.74 -6.08
CA ALA A 111 9.74 12.87 -5.21
C ALA A 111 10.03 12.56 -3.73
N PRO A 112 10.80 11.51 -3.35
CA PRO A 112 11.09 11.23 -1.94
C PRO A 112 11.79 12.39 -1.21
N THR A 113 12.57 13.21 -1.92
CA THR A 113 13.24 14.39 -1.34
C THR A 113 12.28 15.52 -1.02
N LEU A 114 11.09 15.50 -1.61
CA LEU A 114 10.04 16.51 -1.50
C LEU A 114 8.92 16.09 -0.53
N TYR A 115 9.01 14.93 0.12
CA TYR A 115 7.99 14.47 1.09
C TYR A 115 7.81 15.39 2.30
N SER A 116 8.77 16.29 2.56
CA SER A 116 8.69 17.31 3.60
C SER A 116 7.50 18.26 3.41
N VAL A 117 6.99 18.46 2.19
CA VAL A 117 5.81 19.32 1.96
C VAL A 117 4.56 18.82 2.70
N ASN A 118 4.50 17.53 3.03
CA ASN A 118 3.42 16.95 3.83
C ASN A 118 3.38 17.48 5.28
N GLN A 119 4.47 18.09 5.77
CA GLN A 119 4.50 18.72 7.10
C GLN A 119 3.60 19.96 7.21
N ASN A 120 3.16 20.52 6.07
CA ASN A 120 2.29 21.69 6.03
C ASN A 120 0.81 21.34 6.28
N PHE A 121 0.45 20.05 6.27
CA PHE A 121 -0.94 19.66 6.53
C PHE A 121 -1.35 19.92 7.99
N GLY A 122 -2.47 20.62 8.17
CA GLY A 122 -3.04 20.91 9.49
C GLY A 122 -2.37 22.06 10.23
N ILE A 123 -1.43 22.76 9.60
CA ILE A 123 -0.91 24.03 10.10
C ILE A 123 -1.92 25.13 9.76
N ILE A 124 -2.34 25.89 10.77
CA ILE A 124 -3.25 27.04 10.63
C ILE A 124 -2.43 28.26 10.99
N ASP A 125 -2.05 29.02 9.97
CA ASP A 125 -1.33 30.29 10.10
C ASP A 125 -2.23 31.40 10.67
#